data_AF-A0A2W6ZH63-F1
#
_entry.id   AF-A0A2W6ZH63-F1
#
_cell.length_a   1.000
_cell.length_b   1.000
_cell.length_c   1.000
_cell.angle_alpha   90.00
_cell.angle_beta   90.00
_cell.angle_gamma   90.00
#
_symmetry.space_group_name_H-M   'P 1'
#
loop_
_entity.id
_entity.type
_entity.pdbx_description
1 polymer ?
#
loop_
_entity_poly.entity_id
_entity_poly.type
_entity_poly.pdbx_seq_one_letter_code
_entity_poly.pdbx_strand_id
1 'polypeptide(L)'
;MIQAAQAFGKHGSAHFDTVDDRVKVTLEPSKIISSDLFNAIPQRQCSRVEYDGRKLSNADLASLEAAGHGNGVRLLLFTEKAHIENILEYVVQGNTAQMNDRAFVAELES
;
A
#
# COMPACT_ATOMS: atom_id res chain seq x y z
N MET A 1 -11.04 -4.28 -5.20
CA MET A 1 -12.45 -4.48 -5.60
C MET A 1 -13.21 -3.17 -5.81
N ILE A 2 -13.27 -2.25 -4.84
CA ILE A 2 -14.06 -1.00 -4.95
C ILE A 2 -13.73 -0.17 -6.19
N GLN A 3 -12.44 0.10 -6.43
CA GLN A 3 -11.99 0.89 -7.60
C GLN A 3 -12.31 0.23 -8.94
N ALA A 4 -12.43 -1.10 -8.98
CA ALA A 4 -12.76 -1.84 -10.20
C ALA A 4 -14.28 -1.99 -10.41
N ALA A 5 -15.10 -1.91 -9.35
CA ALA A 5 -16.53 -2.21 -9.41
C ALA A 5 -17.24 -1.40 -10.50
N GLN A 6 -16.93 -0.11 -10.63
CA GLN A 6 -17.58 0.76 -11.62
C GLN A 6 -17.24 0.40 -13.06
N ALA A 7 -16.04 -0.14 -13.32
CA ALA A 7 -15.70 -0.63 -14.66
C ALA A 7 -16.57 -1.81 -15.09
N PHE A 8 -17.21 -2.49 -14.13
CA PHE A 8 -18.14 -3.60 -14.34
C PHE A 8 -19.60 -3.24 -14.03
N GLY A 9 -19.95 -1.95 -14.04
CA GLY A 9 -21.32 -1.48 -13.87
C GLY A 9 -21.86 -1.66 -12.44
N LYS A 10 -20.97 -1.61 -11.44
CA LYS A 10 -21.32 -1.69 -10.02
C LYS A 10 -20.77 -0.51 -9.23
N HIS A 11 -21.52 -0.01 -8.25
CA HIS A 11 -20.98 0.84 -7.21
C HIS A 11 -20.61 -0.05 -6.02
N GLY A 12 -19.36 0.04 -5.57
CA GLY A 12 -18.89 -0.70 -4.40
C GLY A 12 -18.75 0.20 -3.19
N SER A 13 -19.26 -0.24 -2.05
CA SER A 13 -18.97 0.35 -0.74
C SER A 13 -18.39 -0.72 0.19
N ALA A 14 -17.49 -0.31 1.09
CA ALA A 14 -16.88 -1.20 2.08
C ALA A 14 -17.09 -0.65 3.48
N HIS A 15 -17.44 -1.53 4.41
CA HIS A 15 -17.61 -1.20 5.83
C HIS A 15 -16.95 -2.30 6.67
N PHE A 16 -16.26 -1.90 7.73
CA PHE A 16 -15.72 -2.84 8.70
C PHE A 16 -16.80 -3.17 9.73
N ASP A 17 -17.24 -4.43 9.73
CA ASP A 17 -18.14 -4.96 10.73
C ASP A 17 -17.35 -5.42 11.95
N THR A 18 -17.52 -4.72 13.06
CA THR A 18 -16.82 -4.97 14.32
C THR A 18 -17.33 -6.18 15.09
N VAL A 19 -18.54 -6.67 14.80
CA VAL A 19 -19.11 -7.86 15.46
C VAL A 19 -18.51 -9.12 14.85
N ASP A 20 -18.41 -9.12 13.52
CA ASP A 20 -17.98 -10.26 12.72
C ASP A 20 -16.48 -10.23 12.35
N ASP A 21 -15.74 -9.22 12.82
CA ASP A 21 -14.33 -8.90 12.55
C ASP A 21 -13.95 -9.02 11.07
N ARG A 22 -14.73 -8.37 10.20
CA ARG A 22 -14.56 -8.49 8.74
C ARG A 22 -14.96 -7.23 7.98
N VAL A 23 -14.41 -7.10 6.78
CA VAL A 23 -14.86 -6.08 5.82
C VAL A 23 -16.05 -6.62 5.02
N LYS A 24 -17.22 -6.00 5.16
CA LYS A 24 -18.39 -6.24 4.32
C LYS A 24 -18.33 -5.31 3.10
N VAL A 25 -18.47 -5.89 1.91
CA VAL A 25 -18.48 -5.15 0.64
C VAL A 25 -19.84 -5.30 -0.01
N THR A 26 -20.51 -4.17 -0.29
CA THR A 26 -21.80 -4.13 -0.98
C THR A 26 -21.59 -3.69 -2.42
N LEU A 27 -22.25 -4.37 -3.37
CA LEU A 27 -22.19 -4.05 -4.80
C LEU A 27 -23.59 -3.80 -5.35
N GLU A 28 -23.83 -2.58 -5.80
CA GLU A 28 -25.12 -2.16 -6.36
C GLU A 28 -24.97 -1.84 -7.84
N PRO A 29 -25.99 -2.07 -8.69
CA PRO A 29 -25.96 -1.63 -10.09
C PRO A 29 -25.62 -0.14 -10.21
N SER A 30 -24.72 0.21 -11.13
CA SER A 30 -24.28 1.58 -11.37
C SER A 30 -23.89 1.76 -12.84
N LYS A 31 -23.72 3.02 -13.26
CA LYS A 31 -23.12 3.35 -14.55
C LYS A 31 -21.72 2.76 -14.66
N ILE A 32 -21.39 2.27 -15.86
CA ILE A 32 -20.05 1.80 -16.21
C ILE A 32 -19.11 3.01 -16.34
N ILE A 33 -18.04 3.02 -15.56
CA ILE A 33 -17.00 4.08 -15.58
C ILE A 33 -15.63 3.43 -15.45
N SER A 34 -14.72 3.78 -16.36
CA SER A 34 -13.30 3.42 -16.28
C SER A 34 -12.53 4.59 -15.67
N SER A 35 -12.22 4.52 -14.37
CA SER A 35 -11.49 5.59 -13.67
C SER A 35 -9.97 5.44 -13.84
N ASP A 36 -9.23 6.51 -13.58
CA ASP A 36 -7.76 6.46 -13.56
C ASP A 36 -7.24 5.47 -12.51
N LEU A 37 -7.90 5.39 -11.36
CA LEU A 37 -7.57 4.41 -10.32
C LEU A 37 -7.80 2.97 -10.78
N PHE A 38 -8.84 2.71 -11.58
CA PHE A 38 -9.04 1.39 -12.20
C PHE A 38 -7.93 1.09 -13.21
N ASN A 39 -7.61 2.05 -14.08
CA ASN A 39 -6.56 1.89 -15.09
C ASN A 39 -5.16 1.71 -14.47
N ALA A 40 -4.93 2.23 -13.26
CA ALA A 40 -3.68 2.08 -12.52
C ALA A 40 -3.49 0.68 -11.89
N ILE A 41 -4.58 -0.07 -11.62
CA ILE A 41 -4.51 -1.42 -11.01
C ILE A 41 -3.55 -2.35 -11.77
N PRO A 42 -3.67 -2.56 -13.10
CA PRO A 42 -2.78 -3.45 -13.83
C PRO A 42 -1.34 -2.91 -13.96
N GLN A 43 -1.14 -1.59 -13.84
CA GLN A 43 0.18 -0.96 -13.97
C GLN A 43 0.99 -1.04 -12.68
N ARG A 44 0.33 -1.20 -11.53
CA ARG A 44 1.01 -1.24 -10.23
C ARG A 44 1.87 -2.50 -10.11
N GLN A 45 3.17 -2.29 -9.89
CA GLN A 45 4.15 -3.36 -9.65
C GLN A 45 4.84 -3.15 -8.31
N CYS A 46 5.24 -4.24 -7.66
CA CYS A 46 6.19 -4.17 -6.56
C CYS A 46 7.60 -4.25 -7.16
N SER A 47 8.33 -3.13 -7.15
CA SER A 47 9.70 -3.11 -7.66
C SER A 47 10.69 -3.33 -6.52
N ARG A 48 11.65 -4.24 -6.74
CA ARG A 48 12.83 -4.44 -5.89
C ARG A 48 14.13 -4.14 -6.66
N VAL A 49 14.03 -3.39 -7.75
CA VAL A 49 15.19 -2.94 -8.51
C VAL A 49 15.96 -1.90 -7.71
N GLU A 50 17.24 -1.75 -8.05
CA GLU A 50 18.04 -0.68 -7.49
C GLU A 50 17.47 0.69 -7.90
N TYR A 51 17.31 1.57 -6.92
CA TYR A 51 16.85 2.95 -7.16
C TYR A 51 18.03 3.83 -7.56
N ASP A 52 17.80 4.80 -8.43
CA ASP A 52 18.85 5.70 -8.95
C ASP A 52 19.38 6.73 -7.92
N GLY A 53 18.84 6.72 -6.70
CA GLY A 53 19.25 7.57 -5.59
C GLY A 53 18.89 9.06 -5.75
N ARG A 54 18.18 9.45 -6.82
CA ARG A 54 17.80 10.85 -7.03
C ARG A 54 16.68 11.24 -6.07
N LYS A 55 16.78 12.45 -5.52
CA LYS A 55 15.72 13.01 -4.68
C LYS A 55 14.51 13.35 -5.55
N LEU A 56 13.32 13.03 -5.03
CA LEU A 56 12.06 13.50 -5.61
C LEU A 56 11.92 15.01 -5.44
N SER A 57 11.13 15.64 -6.32
CA SER A 57 10.78 17.05 -6.16
C SER A 57 9.84 17.23 -4.95
N ASN A 58 9.81 18.45 -4.39
CA ASN A 58 8.87 18.77 -3.32
C ASN A 58 7.40 18.62 -3.76
N ALA A 59 7.10 18.85 -5.04
CA ALA A 59 5.76 18.70 -5.58
C ALA A 59 5.33 17.22 -5.62
N ASP A 60 6.25 16.32 -5.98
CA ASP A 60 6.00 14.87 -5.96
C ASP A 60 5.84 14.38 -4.52
N LEU A 61 6.68 14.85 -3.59
CA LEU A 61 6.57 14.51 -2.17
C LEU A 61 5.22 14.95 -1.58
N ALA A 62 4.77 16.17 -1.88
CA ALA A 62 3.47 16.66 -1.45
C ALA A 62 2.31 15.85 -2.06
N SER A 63 2.45 15.44 -3.33
CA SER A 63 1.45 14.59 -3.99
C SER A 63 1.37 13.20 -3.34
N LEU A 64 2.51 12.61 -2.98
CA LEU A 64 2.57 11.35 -2.23
C LEU A 64 1.96 11.50 -0.82
N GLU A 65 2.24 12.60 -0.12
CA GLU A 65 1.66 12.89 1.18
C GLU A 65 0.14 12.98 1.14
N ALA A 66 -0.40 13.75 0.19
CA ALA A 66 -1.83 13.89 0.01
C ALA A 66 -2.50 12.54 -0.37
N ALA A 67 -1.86 11.75 -1.22
CA ALA A 67 -2.40 10.45 -1.65
C ALA A 67 -2.34 9.38 -0.53
N GLY A 68 -1.35 9.45 0.36
CA GLY A 68 -1.16 8.51 1.46
C GLY A 68 -1.95 8.85 2.73
N HIS A 69 -2.51 10.04 2.83
CA HIS A 69 -3.34 10.47 3.96
C HIS A 69 -4.81 10.06 3.76
N GLY A 70 -5.46 9.57 4.81
CA GLY A 70 -6.86 9.14 4.74
C GLY A 70 -7.49 8.95 6.12
N ASN A 71 -8.78 8.60 6.14
CA ASN A 71 -9.48 8.36 7.40
C ASN A 71 -8.82 7.21 8.18
N GLY A 72 -8.28 7.51 9.36
CA GLY A 72 -7.53 6.55 10.18
C GLY A 72 -6.13 6.20 9.67
N VAL A 73 -5.62 6.86 8.63
CA VAL A 73 -4.31 6.57 8.02
C VAL A 73 -3.46 7.84 7.98
N ARG A 74 -2.24 7.74 8.51
CA ARG A 74 -1.22 8.81 8.46
C ARG A 74 0.00 8.33 7.69
N LEU A 75 0.41 9.12 6.71
CA LEU A 75 1.70 8.94 6.04
C LEU A 75 2.81 9.63 6.84
N LEU A 76 3.97 8.97 6.95
CA LEU A 76 5.21 9.56 7.45
C LEU A 76 6.25 9.50 6.32
N LEU A 77 6.74 10.66 5.88
CA LEU A 77 7.76 10.76 4.84
C LEU A 77 9.14 10.96 5.46
N PHE A 78 10.06 10.04 5.17
CA PHE A 78 11.46 10.11 5.61
C PHE A 78 12.35 10.37 4.40
N THR A 79 12.89 11.59 4.28
CA THR A 79 13.78 12.00 3.18
C THR A 79 15.19 12.34 3.65
N GLU A 80 15.37 12.50 4.97
CA GLU A 80 16.66 12.78 5.58
C GLU A 80 17.47 11.50 5.74
N LYS A 81 18.73 11.54 5.31
CA LYS A 81 19.62 10.38 5.35
C LYS A 81 19.72 9.78 6.75
N ALA A 82 19.88 10.61 7.79
CA ALA A 82 20.01 10.13 9.16
C ALA A 82 18.80 9.29 9.61
N HIS A 83 17.58 9.72 9.28
CA HIS A 83 16.38 8.94 9.59
C HIS A 83 16.31 7.63 8.80
N ILE A 84 16.70 7.66 7.53
CA ILE A 84 16.73 6.46 6.68
C ILE A 84 17.73 5.42 7.21
N GLU A 85 18.93 5.85 7.61
CA GLU A 85 19.93 4.95 8.20
C GLU A 85 19.45 4.34 9.52
N ASN A 86 18.80 5.12 10.38
CA ASN A 86 18.20 4.58 11.62
C ASN A 86 17.11 3.54 11.32
N ILE A 87 16.27 3.78 10.32
CA ILE A 87 15.26 2.79 9.88
C ILE A 87 15.94 1.53 9.34
N LEU A 88 17.01 1.68 8.56
CA LEU A 88 17.78 0.55 8.03
C LEU A 88 18.30 -0.34 9.16
N GLU A 89 18.83 0.24 10.24
CA GLU A 89 19.30 -0.54 11.39
C GLU A 89 18.17 -1.40 12.01
N TYR A 90 16.97 -0.83 12.20
CA TYR A 90 15.82 -1.59 12.68
C TYR A 90 15.37 -2.67 11.71
N VAL A 91 15.38 -2.40 10.40
CA VAL A 91 15.05 -3.40 9.37
C VAL A 91 16.05 -4.56 9.41
N VAL A 92 17.36 -4.29 9.55
CA VAL A 92 18.39 -5.33 9.65
C VAL A 92 18.18 -6.18 10.90
N GLN A 93 17.89 -5.57 12.05
CA GLN A 93 17.62 -6.29 13.30
C GLN A 93 16.36 -7.18 13.17
N GLY A 94 15.26 -6.63 12.63
CA GLY A 94 14.03 -7.37 12.39
C GLY A 94 14.22 -8.55 11.45
N ASN A 95 14.88 -8.32 10.31
CA ASN A 95 15.22 -9.37 9.36
C ASN A 95 16.10 -10.45 10.00
N THR A 96 17.09 -10.06 10.80
CA THR A 96 17.95 -11.04 11.51
C THR A 96 17.13 -11.90 12.47
N ALA A 97 16.19 -11.30 13.23
CA ALA A 97 15.32 -12.06 14.11
C ALA A 97 14.42 -13.03 13.33
N GLN A 98 13.82 -12.58 12.22
CA GLN A 98 12.97 -13.39 11.36
C GLN A 98 13.73 -14.56 10.69
N MET A 99 14.92 -14.30 10.16
CA MET A 99 15.75 -15.35 9.52
C MET A 99 16.27 -16.41 10.50
N ASN A 100 16.31 -16.10 11.80
CA ASN A 100 16.63 -17.07 12.86
C ASN A 100 15.40 -17.86 13.34
N ASP A 101 14.18 -17.48 12.93
CA ASP A 101 12.96 -18.22 13.22
C ASP A 101 12.67 -19.24 12.12
N ARG A 102 12.72 -20.52 12.50
CA ARG A 102 12.47 -21.63 11.59
C ARG A 102 11.05 -21.63 10.99
N ALA A 103 10.05 -21.19 11.76
CA ALA A 103 8.68 -21.15 11.26
C ALA A 103 8.53 -20.08 10.17
N PHE A 104 9.17 -18.92 10.37
CA PHE A 104 9.21 -17.85 9.38
C PHE A 104 9.94 -18.29 8.10
N VAL A 105 11.12 -18.89 8.22
CA VAL A 105 11.89 -19.36 7.05
C VAL A 105 11.11 -20.41 6.25
N ALA A 106 10.40 -21.31 6.94
CA ALA A 106 9.56 -22.32 6.28
C ALA A 106 8.40 -21.70 5.48
N GLU A 107 7.79 -20.61 5.94
CA GLU A 107 6.78 -19.86 5.19
C GLU A 107 7.41 -19.11 4.00
N LEU A 108 8.61 -18.57 4.17
CA LEU A 108 9.29 -17.78 3.14
C LEU A 108 9.70 -18.61 1.92
N GLU A 109 10.08 -19.88 2.13
CA GLU A 109 10.57 -20.78 1.08
C GLU A 109 9.46 -21.60 0.39
N SER A 110 8.22 -21.54 0.89
CA SER A 110 7.06 -22.27 0.32
C SER A 110 6.44 -21.59 -0.89
#